data_AF-A0A078JQA0-F1
#
_entry.id   AF-A0A078JQA0-F1
#
_cell.length_a   1.000
_cell.length_b   1.000
_cell.length_c   1.000
_cell.angle_alpha   90.00
_cell.angle_beta   90.00
_cell.angle_gamma   90.00
#
_symmetry.space_group_name_H-M   'P 1'
#
loop_
_entity.id
_entity.type
_entity.pdbx_description
1 polymer ?
#
loop_
_entity_poly.entity_id
_entity_poly.type
_entity_poly.pdbx_seq_one_letter_code
_entity_poly.pdbx_strand_id
1 'polypeptide(L)'
;MDVLIEIFYKGRIIELTGEIGTQKLGIAREAKISEVLRDGVWRFRNCRDQRIREVIQVVSSFPLTLTVLEPDGVLWKCGEDEYKEKFISSDTWHLLRGRKEEVRWSKLVWFPQGVPRYGFIPWLAIRGRLATGHRTRQWGQMQCCVYCGEPDETRDHLFFACPYTFTLWLNVVGNLFGPDRDPDWEITLQRMLGGTYEHLTYILLRLVWQTTIYFIWRE
;
A
#
# COMPACT_ATOMS: atom_id res chain seq x y z
N MET A 1 1.36 -30.60 -7.48
CA MET A 1 1.39 -29.28 -6.82
C MET A 1 -0.02 -28.74 -6.85
N ASP A 2 -0.65 -28.76 -5.68
CA ASP A 2 -1.77 -27.91 -5.23
C ASP A 2 -3.08 -27.89 -6.03
N VAL A 3 -3.48 -29.02 -6.62
CA VAL A 3 -4.78 -29.14 -7.33
C VAL A 3 -5.98 -29.21 -6.35
N LEU A 4 -5.78 -29.44 -5.05
CA LEU A 4 -6.90 -29.56 -4.08
C LEU A 4 -7.50 -28.21 -3.61
N ILE A 5 -7.08 -27.08 -4.16
CA ILE A 5 -6.99 -25.87 -3.36
C ILE A 5 -7.95 -24.70 -3.73
N GLU A 6 -8.49 -24.58 -4.94
CA GLU A 6 -9.35 -23.42 -5.28
C GLU A 6 -10.70 -23.77 -5.95
N ILE A 7 -11.40 -24.79 -5.45
CA ILE A 7 -12.79 -25.08 -5.92
C ILE A 7 -13.84 -24.29 -5.14
N PHE A 8 -13.41 -23.37 -4.26
CA PHE A 8 -14.30 -22.71 -3.32
C PHE A 8 -14.20 -21.19 -3.42
N TYR A 9 -15.36 -20.56 -3.64
CA TYR A 9 -15.61 -19.14 -3.34
C TYR A 9 -15.32 -18.77 -1.86
N LYS A 10 -15.09 -19.78 -0.99
CA LYS A 10 -14.68 -19.64 0.41
C LYS A 10 -13.18 -19.81 0.66
N GLY A 11 -12.35 -19.91 -0.38
CA GLY A 11 -10.91 -20.08 -0.26
C GLY A 11 -10.46 -21.54 -0.13
N ARG A 12 -9.24 -21.74 0.37
CA ARG A 12 -8.59 -23.07 0.33
C ARG A 12 -9.17 -24.01 1.38
N ILE A 13 -9.35 -25.30 1.06
CA ILE A 13 -9.86 -26.29 2.04
C ILE A 13 -8.99 -26.29 3.31
N ILE A 14 -7.67 -26.12 3.17
CA ILE A 14 -6.75 -26.03 4.31
C ILE A 14 -6.93 -24.76 5.17
N GLU A 15 -7.36 -23.65 4.58
CA GLU A 15 -7.67 -22.42 5.32
C GLU A 15 -8.99 -22.57 6.10
N LEU A 16 -9.95 -23.31 5.55
CA LEU A 16 -11.24 -23.56 6.19
C LEU A 16 -11.18 -24.59 7.32
N THR A 17 -10.34 -25.62 7.15
CA THR A 17 -10.25 -26.79 8.05
C THR A 17 -9.04 -26.75 9.00
N GLY A 18 -8.08 -25.84 8.76
CA GLY A 18 -6.86 -25.70 9.55
C GLY A 18 -5.86 -26.85 9.35
N GLU A 19 -4.73 -26.80 10.05
CA GLU A 19 -3.64 -27.79 9.86
C GLU A 19 -4.03 -29.23 10.21
N ILE A 20 -4.99 -29.41 11.11
CA ILE A 20 -5.53 -30.72 11.54
C ILE A 20 -6.62 -31.21 10.58
N GLY A 21 -7.11 -30.34 9.69
CA GLY A 21 -8.18 -30.62 8.73
C GLY A 21 -7.86 -31.77 7.79
N THR A 22 -6.62 -31.82 7.28
CA THR A 22 -6.15 -32.89 6.38
C THR A 22 -6.19 -34.27 7.04
N GLN A 23 -5.82 -34.36 8.32
CA GLN A 23 -5.88 -35.60 9.10
C GLN A 23 -7.33 -36.05 9.37
N LYS A 24 -8.21 -35.10 9.67
CA LYS A 24 -9.64 -35.38 9.92
C LYS A 24 -10.38 -35.78 8.65
N LEU A 25 -10.03 -35.20 7.50
CA LEU A 25 -10.56 -35.55 6.18
C LEU A 25 -9.95 -36.85 5.62
N GLY A 26 -8.80 -37.29 6.14
CA GLY A 26 -8.07 -38.46 5.65
C GLY A 26 -7.39 -38.22 4.30
N ILE A 27 -7.04 -36.98 4.01
CA ILE A 27 -6.42 -36.56 2.74
C ILE A 27 -4.99 -36.09 3.04
N ALA A 28 -4.01 -36.66 2.35
CA ALA A 28 -2.62 -36.20 2.45
C ALA A 28 -2.50 -34.76 1.88
N ARG A 29 -1.53 -33.97 2.37
CA ARG A 29 -1.37 -32.58 1.91
C ARG A 29 -1.07 -32.50 0.41
N GLU A 30 -0.44 -33.53 -0.13
CA GLU A 30 0.01 -33.64 -1.51
C GLU A 30 -0.97 -34.43 -2.40
N ALA A 31 -2.09 -34.89 -1.83
CA ALA A 31 -3.07 -35.70 -2.55
C ALA A 31 -3.65 -34.94 -3.74
N LYS A 32 -3.98 -35.67 -4.81
CA LYS A 32 -4.64 -35.08 -5.99
C LYS A 32 -6.16 -35.21 -5.89
N ILE A 33 -6.91 -34.34 -6.57
CA ILE A 33 -8.37 -34.50 -6.66
C ILE A 33 -8.75 -35.87 -7.20
N SER A 34 -8.03 -36.37 -8.20
CA SER A 34 -8.25 -37.70 -8.78
C SER A 34 -8.06 -38.87 -7.80
N GLU A 35 -7.35 -38.67 -6.69
CA GLU A 35 -7.20 -39.69 -5.64
C GLU A 35 -8.39 -39.71 -4.67
N VAL A 36 -9.01 -38.54 -4.46
CA VAL A 36 -10.11 -38.32 -3.51
C VAL A 36 -11.48 -38.49 -4.17
N LEU A 37 -11.62 -38.09 -5.44
CA LEU A 37 -12.82 -38.23 -6.26
C LEU A 37 -12.67 -39.43 -7.19
N ARG A 38 -13.29 -40.56 -6.84
CA ARG A 38 -13.31 -41.77 -7.69
C ARG A 38 -14.72 -42.05 -8.17
N ASP A 39 -14.88 -42.27 -9.47
CA ASP A 39 -16.14 -42.65 -10.09
C ASP A 39 -17.29 -41.66 -9.80
N GLY A 40 -16.96 -40.37 -9.68
CA GLY A 40 -17.93 -39.30 -9.33
C GLY A 40 -18.33 -39.25 -7.86
N VAL A 41 -17.71 -40.05 -6.98
CA VAL A 41 -17.99 -40.08 -5.54
C VAL A 41 -16.78 -39.58 -4.75
N TRP A 42 -17.00 -38.56 -3.93
CA TRP A 42 -15.99 -38.04 -3.01
C TRP A 42 -15.74 -39.00 -1.84
N ARG A 43 -14.47 -39.39 -1.63
CA ARG A 43 -14.05 -40.26 -0.53
C ARG A 43 -13.39 -39.46 0.58
N PHE A 44 -14.19 -38.96 1.52
CA PHE A 44 -13.70 -38.34 2.76
C PHE A 44 -13.77 -39.31 3.94
N ARG A 45 -12.83 -39.20 4.88
CA ARG A 45 -12.94 -39.89 6.17
C ARG A 45 -14.12 -39.32 6.94
N ASN A 46 -14.99 -40.20 7.43
CA ASN A 46 -16.15 -39.77 8.19
C ASN A 46 -15.70 -39.14 9.52
N CYS A 47 -16.07 -37.89 9.75
CA CYS A 47 -15.71 -37.12 10.95
C CYS A 47 -16.98 -36.70 11.70
N ARG A 48 -16.91 -36.61 13.04
CA ARG A 48 -18.02 -36.11 13.88
C ARG A 48 -17.98 -34.58 14.07
N ASP A 49 -16.95 -33.93 13.56
CA ASP A 49 -16.78 -32.48 13.65
C ASP A 49 -17.74 -31.77 12.68
N GLN A 50 -18.62 -30.93 13.23
CA GLN A 50 -19.68 -30.24 12.49
C GLN A 50 -19.11 -29.33 11.39
N ARG A 51 -18.03 -28.61 11.68
CA ARG A 51 -17.41 -27.66 10.74
C ARG A 51 -16.85 -28.37 9.51
N ILE A 52 -16.32 -29.58 9.70
CA ILE A 52 -15.79 -30.40 8.59
C ILE A 52 -16.92 -31.02 7.78
N ARG A 53 -18.02 -31.43 8.42
CA ARG A 53 -19.20 -31.93 7.71
C ARG A 53 -19.81 -30.87 6.80
N GLU A 54 -19.88 -29.63 7.27
CA GLU A 54 -20.34 -28.50 6.45
C GLU A 54 -19.45 -28.30 5.22
N VAL A 55 -18.12 -28.35 5.38
CA VAL A 55 -17.18 -28.28 4.25
C VAL A 55 -17.41 -29.46 3.29
N ILE A 56 -17.49 -30.70 3.79
CA ILE A 56 -17.73 -31.90 2.96
C ILE A 56 -19.05 -31.80 2.18
N GLN A 57 -20.10 -31.28 2.80
CA GLN A 57 -21.41 -31.12 2.16
C GLN A 57 -21.33 -30.11 1.01
N VAL A 58 -20.64 -28.97 1.21
CA VAL A 58 -20.45 -28.00 0.14
C VAL A 58 -19.58 -28.58 -0.99
N VAL A 59 -18.51 -29.32 -0.65
CA VAL A 59 -17.63 -29.94 -1.67
C VAL A 59 -18.42 -30.96 -2.50
N SER A 60 -19.19 -31.81 -1.83
CA SER A 60 -20.01 -32.84 -2.48
C SER A 60 -21.14 -32.26 -3.32
N SER A 61 -21.62 -31.05 -3.00
CA SER A 61 -22.65 -30.37 -3.78
C SER A 61 -22.12 -29.72 -5.06
N PHE A 62 -20.80 -29.55 -5.18
CA PHE A 62 -20.19 -28.93 -6.34
C PHE A 62 -19.98 -29.95 -7.47
N PRO A 63 -20.59 -29.74 -8.66
CA PRO A 63 -20.44 -30.67 -9.77
C PRO A 63 -19.03 -30.53 -10.38
N LEU A 64 -18.16 -31.49 -10.12
CA LEU A 64 -16.89 -31.63 -10.83
C LEU A 64 -16.98 -32.73 -11.87
N THR A 65 -16.68 -32.37 -13.12
CA THR A 65 -16.46 -33.32 -14.20
C THR A 65 -14.97 -33.39 -14.44
N LEU A 66 -14.34 -34.52 -14.10
CA LEU A 66 -12.93 -34.75 -14.42
C LEU A 66 -12.83 -35.20 -15.88
N THR A 67 -12.39 -34.32 -16.77
CA THR A 67 -12.06 -34.66 -18.16
C THR A 67 -10.69 -35.34 -18.19
N VAL A 68 -10.67 -36.67 -18.38
CA VAL A 68 -9.43 -37.47 -18.41
C VAL A 68 -8.50 -37.11 -19.59
N LEU A 69 -9.03 -36.43 -20.61
CA LEU A 69 -8.33 -36.10 -21.85
C LEU A 69 -7.55 -34.77 -21.80
N GLU A 70 -7.79 -33.93 -20.79
CA GLU A 70 -7.10 -32.65 -20.66
C GLU A 70 -5.94 -32.78 -19.66
N PRO A 71 -4.72 -32.35 -20.00
CA PRO A 71 -3.61 -32.34 -19.06
C PRO A 71 -3.83 -31.29 -17.97
N ASP A 72 -3.45 -31.62 -16.72
CA ASP A 72 -3.48 -30.67 -15.60
C ASP A 72 -2.64 -29.42 -15.95
N GLY A 73 -3.27 -28.24 -15.90
CA GLY A 73 -2.63 -26.95 -16.13
C GLY A 73 -2.46 -26.15 -14.84
N VAL A 74 -1.38 -25.36 -14.76
CA VAL A 74 -1.21 -24.36 -13.70
C VAL A 74 -1.62 -23.00 -14.23
N LEU A 75 -2.56 -22.35 -13.56
CA LEU A 75 -2.99 -20.99 -13.89
C LEU A 75 -2.59 -20.02 -12.78
N TRP A 76 -2.24 -18.81 -13.16
CA TRP A 76 -1.93 -17.70 -12.26
C TRP A 76 -3.20 -16.90 -12.00
N LYS A 77 -3.50 -16.67 -10.72
CA LYS A 77 -4.57 -15.76 -10.31
C LYS A 77 -4.20 -14.32 -10.70
N CYS A 78 -5.07 -13.66 -11.46
CA CYS A 78 -4.90 -12.28 -11.95
C CYS A 78 -6.02 -11.34 -11.49
N GLY A 79 -7.11 -11.88 -10.94
CA GLY A 79 -8.25 -11.15 -10.35
C GLY A 79 -8.87 -11.92 -9.18
N GLU A 80 -10.01 -11.49 -8.65
CA GLU A 80 -10.71 -12.25 -7.60
C GLU A 80 -11.09 -13.66 -8.09
N ASP A 81 -11.56 -13.76 -9.35
CA ASP A 81 -11.96 -15.01 -10.01
C ASP A 81 -11.35 -15.18 -11.43
N GLU A 82 -10.33 -14.40 -11.79
CA GLU A 82 -9.66 -14.50 -13.09
C GLU A 82 -8.33 -15.24 -13.00
N TYR A 83 -8.13 -16.22 -13.90
CA TYR A 83 -6.93 -17.05 -13.98
C TYR A 83 -6.36 -17.05 -15.40
N LYS A 84 -5.02 -16.91 -15.52
CA LYS A 84 -4.32 -16.86 -16.81
C LYS A 84 -3.14 -17.84 -16.84
N GLU A 85 -2.81 -18.37 -18.00
CA GLU A 85 -1.65 -19.27 -18.17
C GLU A 85 -0.30 -18.56 -17.98
N LYS A 86 -0.25 -17.25 -18.22
CA LYS A 86 0.98 -16.45 -18.13
C LYS A 86 1.01 -15.63 -16.86
N PHE A 87 2.15 -15.65 -16.19
CA PHE A 87 2.43 -14.77 -15.06
C PHE A 87 2.62 -13.33 -15.55
N ILE A 88 1.86 -12.41 -14.96
CA ILE A 88 1.99 -10.98 -15.21
C ILE A 88 2.23 -10.28 -13.86
N SER A 89 3.44 -9.74 -13.68
CA SER A 89 3.85 -9.11 -12.42
C SER A 89 2.93 -7.95 -11.99
N SER A 90 2.36 -7.20 -12.94
CA SER A 90 1.41 -6.12 -12.63
C SER A 90 0.13 -6.65 -11.98
N ASP A 91 -0.42 -7.73 -12.52
CA ASP A 91 -1.69 -8.32 -12.06
C ASP A 91 -1.50 -8.87 -10.64
N THR A 92 -0.40 -9.60 -10.43
CA THR A 92 -0.02 -10.07 -9.08
C THR A 92 0.24 -8.92 -8.11
N TRP A 93 0.90 -7.84 -8.55
CA TRP A 93 1.09 -6.66 -7.72
C TRP A 93 -0.24 -6.02 -7.32
N HIS A 94 -1.21 -5.96 -8.24
CA HIS A 94 -2.55 -5.45 -7.97
C HIS A 94 -3.35 -6.32 -7.01
N LEU A 95 -3.14 -7.64 -7.02
CA LEU A 95 -3.74 -8.58 -6.06
C LEU A 95 -3.11 -8.49 -4.66
N LEU A 96 -1.78 -8.35 -4.59
CA LEU A 96 -1.08 -8.29 -3.30
C LEU A 96 -1.28 -6.95 -2.59
N ARG A 97 -1.42 -5.86 -3.34
CA ARG A 97 -1.60 -4.54 -2.73
C ARG A 97 -3.04 -4.34 -2.28
N GLY A 98 -3.23 -3.88 -1.04
CA GLY A 98 -4.47 -3.21 -0.67
C GLY A 98 -4.59 -1.89 -1.44
N ARG A 99 -5.51 -1.79 -2.40
CA ARG A 99 -5.80 -0.51 -3.07
C ARG A 99 -6.33 0.47 -2.01
N LYS A 100 -5.64 1.60 -1.87
CA LYS A 100 -6.10 2.74 -1.06
C LYS A 100 -6.46 3.87 -2.00
N GLU A 101 -7.31 4.77 -1.52
CA GLU A 101 -7.68 5.97 -2.25
C GLU A 101 -6.44 6.79 -2.62
N GLU A 102 -6.49 7.36 -3.82
CA GLU A 102 -5.43 8.24 -4.29
C GLU A 102 -5.47 9.56 -3.52
N VAL A 103 -4.40 9.84 -2.81
CA VAL A 103 -4.24 11.08 -2.06
C VAL A 103 -3.84 12.23 -2.99
N ARG A 104 -4.51 13.38 -2.89
CA ARG A 104 -4.26 14.53 -3.78
C ARG A 104 -2.82 15.04 -3.75
N TRP A 105 -2.18 15.00 -2.57
CA TRP A 105 -0.79 15.42 -2.39
C TRP A 105 0.24 14.53 -3.10
N SER A 106 -0.15 13.35 -3.59
CA SER A 106 0.76 12.45 -4.34
C SER A 106 1.41 13.16 -5.52
N LYS A 107 0.66 14.04 -6.21
CA LYS A 107 1.09 14.77 -7.41
C LYS A 107 2.11 15.88 -7.13
N LEU A 108 2.21 16.32 -5.88
CA LEU A 108 3.23 17.27 -5.44
C LEU A 108 4.56 16.58 -5.13
N VAL A 109 4.49 15.35 -4.63
CA VAL A 109 5.67 14.56 -4.26
C VAL A 109 6.23 13.79 -5.44
N TRP A 110 5.35 13.12 -6.19
CA TRP A 110 5.71 12.20 -7.25
C TRP A 110 5.29 12.78 -8.59
N PHE A 111 6.24 13.33 -9.32
CA PHE A 111 6.03 13.85 -10.68
C PHE A 111 7.27 13.62 -11.55
N PRO A 112 7.12 13.54 -12.89
CA PRO A 112 8.19 13.07 -13.78
C PRO A 112 9.49 13.89 -13.73
N GLN A 113 9.36 15.21 -13.55
CA GLN A 113 10.50 16.12 -13.49
C GLN A 113 11.12 16.24 -12.09
N GLY A 114 10.54 15.57 -11.08
CA GLY A 114 11.00 15.65 -9.70
C GLY A 114 12.28 14.87 -9.48
N VAL A 115 13.15 15.37 -8.58
CA VAL A 115 14.37 14.67 -8.19
C VAL A 115 14.01 13.64 -7.12
N PRO A 116 14.17 12.31 -7.34
CA PRO A 116 13.71 11.28 -6.40
C PRO A 116 14.27 11.45 -4.98
N ARG A 117 15.53 11.89 -4.88
CA ARG A 117 16.20 12.19 -3.60
C ARG A 117 15.44 13.25 -2.78
N TYR A 118 14.83 14.23 -3.43
CA TYR A 118 14.12 15.32 -2.77
C TYR A 118 12.64 15.02 -2.55
N GLY A 119 12.11 13.88 -3.02
CA GLY A 119 10.70 13.50 -2.80
C GLY A 119 10.44 12.84 -1.44
N PHE A 120 11.42 12.11 -0.89
CA PHE A 120 11.21 11.30 0.32
C PHE A 120 10.98 12.12 1.59
N ILE A 121 11.75 13.21 1.78
CA ILE A 121 11.61 14.06 2.97
C ILE A 121 10.28 14.83 2.96
N PRO A 122 9.87 15.50 1.87
CA PRO A 122 8.55 16.13 1.78
C PRO A 122 7.39 15.14 1.95
N TRP A 123 7.53 13.91 1.47
CA TRP A 123 6.54 12.86 1.73
C TRP A 123 6.37 12.59 3.23
N LEU A 124 7.48 12.45 3.97
CA LEU A 124 7.43 12.32 5.42
C LEU A 124 6.87 13.57 6.10
N ALA A 125 7.22 14.77 5.60
CA ALA A 125 6.72 16.04 6.10
C ALA A 125 5.19 16.14 5.97
N ILE A 126 4.62 15.86 4.80
CA ILE A 126 3.16 15.85 4.59
C ILE A 126 2.48 14.88 5.56
N ARG A 127 3.06 13.71 5.78
CA ARG A 127 2.52 12.72 6.73
C ARG A 127 2.76 13.07 8.20
N GLY A 128 3.43 14.20 8.48
CA GLY A 128 3.83 14.62 9.81
C GLY A 128 4.75 13.60 10.49
N ARG A 129 5.54 12.84 9.72
CA ARG A 129 6.33 11.69 10.18
C ARG A 129 7.82 11.98 10.43
N LEU A 130 8.24 13.23 10.31
CA LEU A 130 9.61 13.67 10.61
C LEU A 130 9.90 13.63 12.11
N ALA A 131 11.16 13.48 12.49
CA ALA A 131 11.60 13.46 13.89
C ALA A 131 11.86 14.88 14.41
N THR A 132 10.84 15.75 14.36
CA THR A 132 10.95 17.14 14.84
C THR A 132 11.04 17.20 16.37
N GLY A 133 11.47 18.35 16.91
CA GLY A 133 11.54 18.59 18.36
C GLY A 133 10.27 18.21 19.14
N HIS A 134 9.10 18.52 18.59
CA HIS A 134 7.81 18.11 19.18
C HIS A 134 7.67 16.57 19.38
N ARG A 135 8.23 15.76 18.49
CA ARG A 135 8.17 14.29 18.56
C ARG A 135 9.27 13.69 19.41
N THR A 136 10.50 14.20 19.28
CA THR A 136 11.63 13.73 20.09
C THR A 136 11.43 14.06 21.57
N ARG A 137 10.69 15.14 21.88
CA ARG A 137 10.26 15.46 23.25
C ARG A 137 9.42 14.37 23.89
N GLN A 138 8.61 13.64 23.12
CA GLN A 138 7.84 12.50 23.63
C GLN A 138 8.73 11.33 24.06
N TRP A 139 9.98 11.30 23.58
CA TRP A 139 11.00 10.33 23.96
C TRP A 139 12.00 10.88 24.98
N GLY A 140 11.73 12.05 25.58
CA GLY A 140 12.58 12.66 26.59
C GLY A 140 13.73 13.51 26.04
N GLN A 141 13.82 13.68 24.72
CA GLN A 141 14.84 14.53 24.10
C GLN A 141 14.24 15.88 23.71
N MET A 142 14.56 16.93 24.47
CA MET A 142 14.17 18.29 24.09
C MET A 142 15.06 18.78 22.94
N GLN A 143 14.45 19.30 21.89
CA GLN A 143 15.13 19.96 20.77
C GLN A 143 14.35 21.24 20.45
N CYS A 144 15.04 22.36 20.47
CA CYS A 144 14.52 23.64 20.00
C CYS A 144 14.82 23.79 18.50
N CYS A 145 14.12 24.70 17.82
CA CYS A 145 14.42 25.04 16.45
C CYS A 145 15.86 25.55 16.32
N VAL A 146 16.68 24.89 15.50
CA VAL A 146 18.11 25.23 15.30
C VAL A 146 18.28 26.65 14.73
N TYR A 147 17.30 27.16 13.99
CA TYR A 147 17.41 28.44 13.28
C TYR A 147 16.99 29.66 14.10
N CYS A 148 15.96 29.53 14.94
CA CYS A 148 15.42 30.68 15.69
C CYS A 148 15.37 30.47 17.21
N GLY A 149 15.69 29.27 17.70
CA GLY A 149 15.70 28.95 19.12
C GLY A 149 14.33 28.68 19.75
N GLU A 150 13.24 28.66 18.96
CA GLU A 150 11.89 28.35 19.47
C GLU A 150 11.86 26.96 20.12
N PRO A 151 11.40 26.82 21.38
CA PRO A 151 11.43 25.55 22.10
C PRO A 151 10.56 24.46 21.50
N ASP A 152 9.43 24.82 20.88
CA ASP A 152 8.51 23.85 20.28
C ASP A 152 8.69 23.79 18.75
N GLU A 153 9.71 23.06 18.32
CA GLU A 153 9.93 22.78 16.89
C GLU A 153 8.90 21.78 16.35
N THR A 154 7.86 22.32 15.72
CA THR A 154 6.89 21.55 14.93
C THR A 154 7.31 21.53 13.46
N ARG A 155 6.71 20.63 12.66
CA ARG A 155 6.89 20.63 11.20
C ARG A 155 6.57 22.00 10.59
N ASP A 156 5.45 22.58 11.00
CA ASP A 156 4.94 23.82 10.43
C ASP A 156 5.89 24.97 10.76
N HIS A 157 6.37 24.99 12.02
CA HIS A 157 7.41 25.90 12.45
C HIS A 157 8.70 25.71 11.66
N LEU A 158 9.23 24.49 11.56
CA LEU A 158 10.50 24.24 10.90
C LEU A 158 10.52 24.72 9.43
N PHE A 159 9.45 24.47 8.66
CA PHE A 159 9.44 24.78 7.23
C PHE A 159 8.90 26.16 6.86
N PHE A 160 7.85 26.65 7.52
CA PHE A 160 7.16 27.87 7.07
C PHE A 160 6.86 28.89 8.18
N ALA A 161 6.80 28.50 9.46
CA ALA A 161 6.51 29.46 10.55
C ALA A 161 7.77 30.04 11.22
N CYS A 162 8.93 29.40 11.09
CA CYS A 162 10.19 29.93 11.59
C CYS A 162 10.63 31.14 10.76
N PRO A 163 10.94 32.31 11.35
CA PRO A 163 11.29 33.52 10.61
C PRO A 163 12.47 33.34 9.63
N TYR A 164 13.46 32.53 10.03
CA TYR A 164 14.63 32.25 9.21
C TYR A 164 14.27 31.40 7.99
N THR A 165 13.63 30.24 8.20
CA THR A 165 13.29 29.34 7.10
C THR A 165 12.19 29.90 6.22
N PHE A 166 11.27 30.69 6.78
CA PHE A 166 10.29 31.44 5.99
C PHE A 166 10.96 32.47 5.08
N THR A 167 11.94 33.22 5.57
CA THR A 167 12.70 34.16 4.73
C THR A 167 13.44 33.43 3.60
N LEU A 168 14.03 32.26 3.87
CA LEU A 168 14.60 31.40 2.83
C LEU A 168 13.54 30.96 1.82
N TRP A 169 12.38 30.49 2.27
CA TRP A 169 11.28 30.12 1.40
C TRP A 169 10.84 31.28 0.48
N LEU A 170 10.66 32.49 1.03
CA LEU A 170 10.31 33.69 0.27
C LEU A 170 11.31 33.98 -0.85
N ASN A 171 12.61 33.86 -0.55
CA ASN A 171 13.67 34.11 -1.50
C ASN A 171 13.74 33.04 -2.61
N VAL A 172 13.61 31.76 -2.25
CA VAL A 172 13.73 30.65 -3.21
C VAL A 172 12.49 30.54 -4.09
N VAL A 173 11.29 30.73 -3.51
CA VAL A 173 10.04 30.67 -4.27
C VAL A 173 9.88 31.86 -5.22
N GLY A 174 10.48 33.01 -4.87
CA GLY A 174 10.40 34.23 -5.66
C GLY A 174 8.96 34.54 -6.04
N ASN A 175 8.71 34.89 -7.31
CA ASN A 175 7.38 35.23 -7.80
C ASN A 175 6.50 34.03 -8.20
N LEU A 176 6.97 32.79 -8.04
CA LEU A 176 6.24 31.58 -8.45
C LEU A 176 4.95 31.35 -7.64
N PHE A 177 4.90 31.83 -6.40
CA PHE A 177 3.76 31.66 -5.49
C PHE A 177 2.77 32.83 -5.50
N GLY A 178 3.04 33.89 -6.26
CA GLY A 178 2.25 35.13 -6.21
C GLY A 178 2.50 35.97 -4.94
N PRO A 179 1.73 37.05 -4.74
CA PRO A 179 1.95 38.01 -3.65
C PRO A 179 1.61 37.46 -2.26
N ASP A 180 0.61 36.57 -2.16
CA ASP A 180 0.11 36.07 -0.89
C ASP A 180 0.85 34.79 -0.50
N ARG A 181 1.94 34.92 0.26
CA ARG A 181 2.67 33.79 0.84
C ARG A 181 2.30 33.69 2.31
N ASP A 182 1.87 32.51 2.73
CA ASP A 182 1.38 32.27 4.09
C ASP A 182 2.39 31.40 4.86
N PRO A 183 2.72 31.73 6.12
CA PRO A 183 3.58 30.89 6.96
C PRO A 183 2.91 29.58 7.38
N ASP A 184 1.62 29.39 7.12
CA ASP A 184 0.91 28.15 7.41
C ASP A 184 1.19 27.07 6.34
N TRP A 185 1.60 25.90 6.83
CA TRP A 185 1.91 24.73 6.01
C TRP A 185 0.69 24.24 5.21
N GLU A 186 -0.48 24.16 5.85
CA GLU A 186 -1.67 23.60 5.25
C GLU A 186 -2.25 24.56 4.21
N ILE A 187 -2.27 25.86 4.48
CA ILE A 187 -2.67 26.89 3.51
C ILE A 187 -1.76 26.82 2.27
N THR A 188 -0.45 26.72 2.48
CA THR A 188 0.54 26.59 1.40
C THR A 188 0.28 25.31 0.57
N LEU A 189 0.05 24.17 1.24
CA LEU A 189 -0.20 22.89 0.58
C LEU A 189 -1.52 22.91 -0.22
N GLN A 190 -2.60 23.43 0.36
CA GLN A 190 -3.90 23.55 -0.29
C GLN A 190 -3.83 24.47 -1.51
N ARG A 191 -3.07 25.56 -1.45
CA ARG A 191 -2.84 26.43 -2.62
C ARG A 191 -2.10 25.72 -3.74
N MET A 192 -1.04 24.97 -3.43
CA MET A 192 -0.33 24.18 -4.44
C MET A 192 -1.18 23.07 -5.07
N LEU A 193 -2.18 22.56 -4.33
CA LEU A 193 -3.10 21.52 -4.82
C LEU A 193 -4.29 22.06 -5.60
N GLY A 194 -4.83 23.21 -5.19
CA GLY A 194 -6.03 23.82 -5.76
C GLY A 194 -5.76 24.94 -6.77
N GLY A 195 -4.54 25.46 -6.83
CA GLY A 195 -4.18 26.57 -7.71
C GLY A 195 -4.08 26.16 -9.18
N THR A 196 -4.50 27.09 -10.05
CA THR A 196 -4.28 26.99 -11.49
C THR A 196 -2.96 27.64 -11.84
N TYR A 197 -1.99 26.83 -12.27
CA TYR A 197 -0.66 27.29 -12.63
C TYR A 197 -0.37 26.92 -14.08
N GLU A 198 0.41 27.74 -14.78
CA GLU A 198 1.00 27.35 -16.05
C GLU A 198 1.90 26.12 -15.87
N HIS A 199 2.01 25.29 -16.91
CA HIS A 199 2.69 23.99 -16.82
C HIS A 199 4.13 24.09 -16.28
N LEU A 200 4.92 25.01 -16.82
CA LEU A 200 6.31 25.22 -16.41
C LEU A 200 6.38 25.76 -14.97
N THR A 201 5.56 26.77 -14.66
CA THR A 201 5.45 27.36 -13.32
C THR A 201 5.11 26.29 -12.28
N TYR A 202 4.19 25.37 -12.59
CA TYR A 202 3.81 24.29 -11.68
C TYR A 202 4.93 23.27 -11.45
N ILE A 203 5.73 22.97 -12.48
CA ILE A 203 6.90 22.10 -12.36
C ILE A 203 7.95 22.77 -11.46
N LEU A 204 8.32 24.03 -11.77
CA LEU A 204 9.30 24.79 -10.99
C LEU A 204 8.86 24.96 -9.55
N LEU A 205 7.58 25.25 -9.34
CA LEU A 205 7.02 25.42 -8.00
C LEU A 205 7.15 24.16 -7.15
N ARG A 206 6.80 22.99 -7.69
CA ARG A 206 6.96 21.72 -6.98
C ARG A 206 8.43 21.38 -6.71
N LEU A 207 9.30 21.66 -7.67
CA LEU A 207 10.75 21.47 -7.49
C LEU A 207 11.29 22.33 -6.36
N VAL A 208 11.00 23.64 -6.39
CA VAL A 208 11.43 24.60 -5.38
C VAL A 208 10.92 24.21 -3.99
N TRP A 209 9.66 23.80 -3.89
CA TRP A 209 9.07 23.33 -2.64
C TRP A 209 9.78 22.08 -2.10
N GLN A 210 10.00 21.07 -2.95
CA GLN A 210 10.72 19.86 -2.54
C GLN A 210 12.17 20.14 -2.14
N THR A 211 12.88 20.98 -2.90
CA THR A 211 14.28 21.32 -2.60
C THR A 211 14.37 22.10 -1.29
N THR A 212 13.48 23.04 -1.05
CA THR A 212 13.49 23.87 0.17
C THR A 212 13.33 22.99 1.40
N ILE A 213 12.32 22.12 1.41
CA ILE A 213 12.10 21.16 2.50
C ILE A 213 13.30 20.23 2.68
N TYR A 214 13.85 19.71 1.58
CA TYR A 214 14.98 18.78 1.66
C TYR A 214 16.23 19.44 2.26
N PHE A 215 16.57 20.66 1.85
CA PHE A 215 17.76 21.35 2.34
C PHE A 215 17.58 21.85 3.78
N ILE A 216 16.40 22.35 4.14
CA ILE A 216 16.09 22.73 5.53
C ILE A 216 16.21 21.52 6.46
N TRP A 217 15.72 20.35 6.05
CA TRP A 217 15.79 19.15 6.90
C TRP A 217 17.20 18.53 6.98
N ARG A 218 18.08 18.82 6.03
CA ARG A 218 19.42 18.21 5.99
C ARG A 218 20.39 18.85 7.00
N GLU A 219 20.17 20.13 7.30
CA GLU A 219 20.96 20.89 8.26
C GLU A 219 20.58 20.53 9.70
#